data_AF-L0JQG5-F1
#
_entry.id   AF-L0JQG5-F1
#
_cell.length_a   1.000
_cell.length_b   1.000
_cell.length_c   1.000
_cell.angle_alpha   90.00
_cell.angle_beta   90.00
_cell.angle_gamma   90.00
#
_symmetry.space_group_name_H-M   'P 1'
#
loop_
_entity.id
_entity.type
_entity.pdbx_description
1 polymer ?
#
loop_
_entity_poly.entity_id
_entity_poly.type
_entity_poly.pdbx_seq_one_letter_code
_entity_poly.pdbx_strand_id
1 'polypeptide(L)'
;MDCPTCGKSLNTERGMRQHHTKVHDEPLPNRTCTGCGTEFYDPKSRREFCDDCNPNAGEHNGNWKGAKETTSCERCGSTFEYYPSDKSGVYCSDCVENADTFLGTPYYEYHDIERVKRVCEWCGRISTVLKSRAEREPVRFCSQSCLSRWLSDQWEDSDNAYNGRWREIRRQALERDEHTCQHCGLTREEIGHEPDVHHITPVREFNDPQLAHTLDNVVCLCRSCHRYAEIDMIDALSPSTSQEKQ
;
A
#
# COMPACT_ATOMS: atom_id res chain seq x y z
N MET A 1 64.29 1.95 16.74
CA MET A 1 63.15 1.48 17.56
C MET A 1 63.53 0.11 18.09
N ASP A 2 63.55 -0.05 19.40
CA ASP A 2 64.02 -1.29 20.03
C ASP A 2 62.84 -2.22 20.30
N CYS A 3 63.06 -3.51 20.08
CA CYS A 3 62.07 -4.53 20.40
C CYS A 3 61.86 -4.59 21.93
N PRO A 4 60.63 -4.43 22.44
CA PRO A 4 60.37 -4.46 23.88
C PRO A 4 60.69 -5.81 24.54
N THR A 5 60.65 -6.91 23.77
CA THR A 5 60.80 -8.27 24.30
C THR A 5 62.25 -8.78 24.27
N CYS A 6 63.02 -8.43 23.24
CA CYS A 6 64.41 -8.92 23.09
C CYS A 6 65.46 -7.82 22.91
N GLY A 7 65.09 -6.54 22.99
CA GLY A 7 66.01 -5.41 22.89
C GLY A 7 66.63 -5.17 21.51
N LYS A 8 66.25 -5.94 20.48
CA LYS A 8 66.79 -5.82 19.13
C LYS A 8 66.40 -4.47 18.49
N SER A 9 67.38 -3.65 18.11
CA SER A 9 67.17 -2.37 17.44
C SER A 9 66.84 -2.53 15.95
N LEU A 10 65.67 -2.04 15.53
CA LEU A 10 65.25 -1.98 14.13
C LEU A 10 65.13 -0.53 13.62
N ASN A 11 65.35 -0.37 12.31
CA ASN A 11 65.45 0.94 11.63
C ASN A 11 64.12 1.70 11.55
N THR A 12 62.98 1.00 11.57
CA THR A 12 61.65 1.62 11.49
C THR A 12 60.69 0.98 12.48
N GLU A 13 59.70 1.75 12.94
CA GLU A 13 58.65 1.23 13.82
C GLU A 13 57.85 0.10 13.15
N ARG A 14 57.55 0.23 11.86
CA ARG A 14 56.92 -0.84 11.07
C ARG A 14 57.77 -2.12 11.05
N GLY A 15 59.08 -1.99 10.90
CA GLY A 15 60.01 -3.11 10.97
C GLY A 15 60.01 -3.77 12.34
N MET A 16 60.04 -2.96 13.42
CA MET A 16 59.93 -3.41 14.81
C MET A 16 58.65 -4.23 15.05
N ARG A 17 57.49 -3.74 14.60
CA ARG A 17 56.20 -4.44 14.71
C ARG A 17 56.18 -5.78 13.96
N GLN A 18 56.73 -5.82 12.75
CA GLN A 18 56.85 -7.06 11.96
C GLN A 18 57.77 -8.09 12.62
N HIS A 19 58.87 -7.62 13.20
CA HIS A 19 59.77 -8.49 13.97
C HIS A 19 59.06 -9.08 15.18
N HIS A 20 58.34 -8.28 15.96
CA HIS A 20 57.62 -8.76 17.14
C HIS A 20 56.60 -9.84 16.77
N THR A 21 55.80 -9.61 15.73
CA THR A 21 54.79 -10.58 15.26
C THR A 21 55.44 -11.88 14.75
N LYS A 22 56.59 -11.80 14.05
CA LYS A 22 57.22 -12.98 13.41
C LYS A 22 58.15 -13.77 14.32
N VAL A 23 58.69 -13.14 15.36
CA VAL A 23 59.72 -13.75 16.25
C VAL A 23 59.16 -14.06 17.62
N HIS A 24 58.17 -13.31 18.08
CA HIS A 24 57.55 -13.49 19.40
C HIS A 24 56.09 -13.94 19.32
N ASP A 25 55.55 -14.16 18.11
CA ASP A 25 54.14 -14.55 17.86
C ASP A 25 53.09 -13.63 18.52
N GLU A 26 53.50 -12.43 18.92
CA GLU A 26 52.66 -11.45 19.58
C GLU A 26 52.59 -10.19 18.70
N PRO A 27 51.42 -9.78 18.22
CA PRO A 27 51.29 -8.52 17.51
C PRO A 27 51.22 -7.34 18.50
N LEU A 28 52.05 -6.32 18.28
CA LEU A 28 52.01 -5.11 19.11
C LEU A 28 50.78 -4.24 18.79
N PRO A 29 50.20 -3.55 19.79
CA PRO A 29 49.04 -2.68 19.60
C PRO A 29 49.26 -1.62 18.52
N ASN A 30 48.29 -1.45 17.63
CA ASN A 30 48.33 -0.48 16.53
C ASN A 30 47.15 0.51 16.54
N ARG A 31 46.28 0.41 17.53
CA ARG A 31 45.11 1.26 17.73
C ARG A 31 44.96 1.57 19.21
N THR A 32 44.29 2.69 19.50
CA THR A 32 43.91 3.10 20.85
C THR A 32 42.39 3.20 20.89
N CYS A 33 41.76 2.59 21.90
CA CYS A 33 40.31 2.58 22.02
C CYS A 33 39.79 3.98 22.39
N THR A 34 38.83 4.50 21.62
CA THR A 34 38.21 5.80 21.92
C THR A 34 37.36 5.77 23.21
N GLY A 35 36.83 4.61 23.61
CA GLY A 35 35.99 4.46 24.79
C GLY A 35 36.76 4.40 26.12
N CYS A 36 37.82 3.61 26.20
CA CYS A 36 38.57 3.37 27.45
C CYS A 36 40.05 3.75 27.39
N GLY A 37 40.56 4.17 26.23
CA GLY A 37 41.96 4.57 26.05
C GLY A 37 42.97 3.42 26.00
N THR A 38 42.54 2.15 26.10
CA THR A 38 43.46 1.01 26.05
C THR A 38 44.01 0.81 24.63
N GLU A 39 45.29 0.44 24.54
CA GLU A 39 45.91 0.09 23.28
C GLU A 39 45.57 -1.36 22.92
N PHE A 40 45.20 -1.60 21.65
CA PHE A 40 44.87 -2.93 21.16
C PHE A 40 45.39 -3.15 19.73
N TYR A 41 45.45 -4.42 19.33
CA TYR A 41 45.83 -4.81 17.98
C TYR A 41 44.59 -5.08 17.11
N ASP A 42 44.53 -4.44 15.94
CA ASP A 42 43.55 -4.70 14.89
C ASP A 42 44.27 -5.05 13.58
N PRO A 43 44.14 -6.30 13.08
CA PRO A 43 44.76 -6.73 11.84
C PRO A 43 44.44 -5.86 10.62
N LYS A 44 43.25 -5.25 10.58
CA LYS A 44 42.80 -4.42 9.46
C LYS A 44 43.00 -2.92 9.70
N SER A 45 43.37 -2.51 10.92
CA SER A 45 43.54 -1.12 11.33
C SER A 45 42.32 -0.22 11.06
N ARG A 46 41.10 -0.75 11.19
CA ARG A 46 39.83 -0.04 10.95
C ARG A 46 39.03 0.23 12.23
N ARG A 47 39.30 -0.49 13.32
CA ARG A 47 38.52 -0.42 14.55
C ARG A 47 38.87 0.82 15.37
N GLU A 48 37.86 1.48 15.92
CA GLU A 48 38.00 2.61 16.85
C GLU A 48 37.80 2.20 18.32
N PHE A 49 37.07 1.11 18.54
CA PHE A 49 36.79 0.56 19.87
C PHE A 49 37.43 -0.83 20.04
N CYS A 50 37.91 -1.13 21.26
CA CYS A 50 38.25 -2.49 21.66
C CYS A 50 36.99 -3.37 21.69
N ASP A 51 37.15 -4.68 21.91
CA ASP A 51 36.00 -5.61 21.92
C ASP A 51 34.97 -5.25 22.99
N ASP A 52 35.44 -4.83 24.17
CA ASP A 52 34.58 -4.52 25.32
C ASP A 52 33.89 -3.15 25.23
N CYS A 53 34.45 -2.20 24.48
CA CYS A 53 33.90 -0.85 24.35
C CYS A 53 33.17 -0.63 23.03
N ASN A 54 32.97 -1.67 22.22
CA ASN A 54 32.26 -1.54 20.96
C ASN A 54 30.78 -1.23 21.22
N PRO A 55 30.30 -0.01 20.89
CA PRO A 55 28.92 0.39 21.18
C PRO A 55 27.87 -0.40 20.40
N ASN A 56 28.29 -1.12 19.36
CA ASN A 56 27.41 -1.94 18.51
C ASN A 56 27.64 -3.45 18.70
N ALA A 57 28.34 -3.87 19.77
CA ALA A 57 28.52 -5.27 20.12
C ALA A 57 27.40 -5.78 21.06
N GLY A 58 27.29 -7.10 21.17
CA GLY A 58 26.33 -7.74 22.08
C GLY A 58 24.89 -7.33 21.78
N GLU A 59 24.16 -6.95 22.82
CA GLU A 59 22.73 -6.59 22.77
C GLU A 59 22.43 -5.36 21.91
N HIS A 60 23.43 -4.51 21.67
CA HIS A 60 23.31 -3.34 20.79
C HIS A 60 23.46 -3.67 19.30
N ASN A 61 23.80 -4.92 18.96
CA ASN A 61 23.83 -5.38 17.58
C ASN A 61 22.43 -5.78 17.12
N GLY A 62 21.96 -5.22 15.99
CA GLY A 62 20.67 -5.59 15.39
C GLY A 62 20.54 -7.08 15.00
N ASN A 63 21.65 -7.82 14.93
CA ASN A 63 21.68 -9.27 14.69
C ASN A 63 21.91 -10.10 15.97
N TRP A 64 21.74 -9.52 17.15
CA TRP A 64 21.94 -10.23 18.42
C TRP A 64 20.87 -11.30 18.64
N LYS A 65 21.31 -12.55 18.78
CA LYS A 65 20.42 -13.72 18.94
C LYS A 65 20.11 -14.06 20.39
N GLY A 66 20.75 -13.39 21.35
CA GLY A 66 20.56 -13.64 22.79
C GLY A 66 19.34 -12.96 23.39
N ALA A 67 18.61 -12.14 22.61
CA ALA A 67 17.45 -11.38 23.09
C ALA A 67 16.16 -12.19 23.23
N LYS A 68 16.20 -13.48 22.90
CA LYS A 68 14.99 -14.29 22.90
C LYS A 68 14.50 -14.54 24.32
N GLU A 69 13.21 -14.39 24.52
CA GLU A 69 12.50 -14.77 25.73
C GLU A 69 11.62 -15.99 25.48
N THR A 70 11.28 -16.71 26.55
CA THR A 70 10.42 -17.88 26.50
C THR A 70 9.13 -17.61 27.26
N THR A 71 7.99 -17.98 26.67
CA THR A 71 6.66 -17.81 27.27
C THR A 71 5.72 -18.95 26.86
N SER A 72 4.52 -18.99 27.43
CA SER A 72 3.50 -20.00 27.11
C SER A 72 2.42 -19.42 26.22
N CYS A 73 2.01 -20.16 25.19
CA CYS A 73 0.96 -19.71 24.27
C CYS A 73 -0.42 -19.74 24.93
N GLU A 74 -1.17 -18.65 24.83
CA GLU A 74 -2.52 -18.56 25.43
C GLU A 74 -3.57 -19.47 24.79
N ARG A 75 -3.38 -19.93 23.53
CA ARG A 75 -4.34 -20.83 22.85
C ARG A 75 -4.11 -22.30 23.12
N CYS A 76 -2.86 -22.77 23.06
CA CYS A 76 -2.54 -24.19 23.16
C CYS A 76 -1.71 -24.56 24.40
N GLY A 77 -1.23 -23.58 25.17
CA GLY A 77 -0.39 -23.78 26.35
C GLY A 77 1.06 -24.17 26.05
N SER A 78 1.46 -24.30 24.77
CA SER A 78 2.82 -24.70 24.42
C SER A 78 3.84 -23.60 24.77
N THR A 79 5.00 -24.00 25.27
CA THR A 79 6.13 -23.10 25.48
C THR A 79 6.80 -22.76 24.14
N PHE A 80 7.11 -21.48 23.91
CA PHE A 80 7.79 -21.02 22.69
C PHE A 80 8.74 -19.85 22.97
N GLU A 81 9.74 -19.70 22.10
CA GLU A 81 10.67 -18.57 22.12
C GLU A 81 10.21 -17.44 21.19
N TYR A 82 10.48 -16.20 21.57
CA TYR A 82 10.20 -15.02 20.75
C TYR A 82 11.21 -13.91 21.00
N TYR A 83 11.32 -12.97 20.06
CA TYR A 83 12.05 -11.72 20.27
C TYR A 83 11.08 -10.66 20.81
N PRO A 84 11.29 -10.13 22.04
CA PRO A 84 10.45 -9.08 22.60
C PRO A 84 10.44 -7.79 21.79
N SER A 85 11.52 -7.52 21.05
CA SER A 85 11.61 -6.43 20.08
C SER A 85 10.63 -6.56 18.92
N ASP A 86 10.27 -7.80 18.56
CA ASP A 86 9.50 -8.10 17.36
C ASP A 86 8.02 -8.31 17.69
N LYS A 87 7.73 -8.99 18.82
CA LYS A 87 6.36 -9.30 19.25
C LYS A 87 6.25 -9.48 20.76
N SER A 88 5.04 -9.33 21.28
CA SER A 88 4.71 -9.41 22.71
C SER A 88 4.65 -10.84 23.30
N GLY A 89 4.91 -11.88 22.51
CA GLY A 89 4.98 -13.25 23.04
C GLY A 89 3.64 -13.85 23.51
N VAL A 90 2.52 -13.55 22.85
CA VAL A 90 1.19 -14.06 23.28
C VAL A 90 0.85 -15.43 22.67
N TYR A 91 1.15 -15.62 21.38
CA TYR A 91 0.80 -16.83 20.64
C TYR A 91 2.02 -17.44 19.92
N CYS A 92 2.08 -18.79 19.91
CA CYS A 92 3.10 -19.53 19.16
C CYS A 92 2.85 -19.43 17.65
N SER A 93 3.88 -19.71 16.84
CA SER A 93 3.82 -19.65 15.36
C SER A 93 2.66 -20.45 14.80
N ASP A 94 2.48 -21.67 15.30
CA ASP A 94 1.54 -22.63 14.74
C ASP A 94 0.10 -22.18 15.00
N CYS A 95 -0.16 -21.62 16.19
CA CYS A 95 -1.48 -21.07 16.52
C CYS A 95 -1.81 -19.80 15.74
N VAL A 96 -0.81 -19.02 15.32
CA VAL A 96 -0.99 -17.83 14.48
C VAL A 96 -1.24 -18.23 13.03
N GLU A 97 -0.49 -19.20 12.51
CA GLU A 97 -0.63 -19.68 11.13
C GLU A 97 -1.98 -20.38 10.89
N ASN A 98 -2.46 -21.15 11.87
CA ASN A 98 -3.74 -21.88 11.78
C ASN A 98 -4.94 -21.09 12.31
N ALA A 99 -4.83 -19.77 12.44
CA ALA A 99 -5.93 -18.95 12.93
C ALA A 99 -6.88 -18.57 11.80
N ASP A 100 -8.16 -18.96 11.92
CA ASP A 100 -9.22 -18.51 11.01
C ASP A 100 -9.60 -17.03 11.21
N THR A 101 -9.16 -16.46 12.34
CA THR A 101 -9.44 -15.08 12.75
C THR A 101 -8.16 -14.38 13.17
N PHE A 102 -8.08 -13.07 12.96
CA PHE A 102 -6.95 -12.26 13.40
C PHE A 102 -6.83 -12.31 14.94
N LEU A 103 -5.68 -12.79 15.44
CA LEU A 103 -5.42 -12.95 16.89
C LEU A 103 -4.76 -11.73 17.54
N GLY A 104 -4.40 -10.71 16.76
CA GLY A 104 -3.86 -9.46 17.30
C GLY A 104 -4.98 -8.46 17.59
N THR A 105 -4.61 -7.32 18.16
CA THR A 105 -5.52 -6.19 18.21
C THR A 105 -5.46 -5.42 16.90
N PRO A 106 -6.59 -5.23 16.19
CA PRO A 106 -6.59 -4.47 14.96
C PRO A 106 -6.10 -3.04 15.19
N TYR A 107 -5.26 -2.54 14.28
CA TYR A 107 -4.65 -1.21 14.39
C TYR A 107 -5.67 -0.06 14.61
N TYR A 108 -6.88 -0.21 14.11
CA TYR A 108 -7.96 0.77 14.26
C TYR A 108 -8.61 0.82 15.65
N GLU A 109 -8.31 -0.12 16.55
CA GLU A 109 -8.85 -0.08 17.92
C GLU A 109 -8.10 0.93 18.82
N TYR A 110 -6.82 1.19 18.53
CA TYR A 110 -5.99 2.10 19.32
C TYR A 110 -5.70 3.43 18.62
N HIS A 111 -5.91 3.48 17.31
CA HIS A 111 -5.72 4.68 16.52
C HIS A 111 -7.07 5.14 15.99
N ASP A 112 -7.44 6.38 16.30
CA ASP A 112 -8.59 7.01 15.68
C ASP A 112 -8.24 7.33 14.22
N ILE A 113 -8.62 6.41 13.32
CA ILE A 113 -8.32 6.53 11.90
C ILE A 113 -9.46 7.33 11.25
N GLU A 114 -9.25 8.63 11.11
CA GLU A 114 -10.19 9.51 10.45
C GLU A 114 -10.34 9.14 8.96
N ARG A 115 -11.58 8.89 8.52
CA ARG A 115 -11.90 8.58 7.13
C ARG A 115 -12.83 9.64 6.56
N VAL A 116 -12.62 9.99 5.30
CA VAL A 116 -13.40 11.02 4.59
C VAL A 116 -14.09 10.42 3.36
N LYS A 117 -15.25 10.97 3.01
CA LYS A 117 -16.01 10.58 1.82
C LYS A 117 -15.43 11.25 0.57
N ARG A 118 -15.22 10.50 -0.51
CA ARG A 118 -14.79 10.99 -1.82
C ARG A 118 -15.66 10.39 -2.92
N VAL A 119 -15.99 11.22 -3.91
CA VAL A 119 -16.81 10.82 -5.07
C VAL A 119 -15.87 10.29 -6.15
N CYS A 120 -16.13 9.09 -6.66
CA CYS A 120 -15.40 8.55 -7.81
C CYS A 120 -15.71 9.36 -9.07
N GLU A 121 -14.69 9.79 -9.79
CA GLU A 121 -14.82 10.55 -11.03
C GLU A 121 -15.29 9.71 -12.22
N TRP A 122 -15.10 8.39 -12.18
CA TRP A 122 -15.56 7.48 -13.25
C TRP A 122 -16.99 7.01 -13.05
N CYS A 123 -17.33 6.46 -11.88
CA CYS A 123 -18.64 5.86 -11.63
C CYS A 123 -19.53 6.65 -10.67
N GLY A 124 -19.09 7.82 -10.18
CA GLY A 124 -19.88 8.63 -9.25
C GLY A 124 -20.04 8.08 -7.83
N ARG A 125 -19.66 6.81 -7.57
CA ARG A 125 -19.80 6.17 -6.26
C ARG A 125 -19.04 6.92 -5.17
N ILE A 126 -19.69 7.11 -4.02
CA ILE A 126 -19.04 7.61 -2.81
C ILE A 126 -18.23 6.48 -2.17
N SER A 127 -16.94 6.72 -2.00
CA SER A 127 -16.02 5.82 -1.31
C SER A 127 -15.47 6.49 -0.05
N THR A 128 -15.18 5.68 0.96
CA THR A 128 -14.58 6.14 2.21
C THR A 128 -13.09 5.85 2.18
N VAL A 129 -12.28 6.89 2.26
CA VAL A 129 -10.81 6.79 2.17
C VAL A 129 -10.17 7.37 3.42
N LEU A 130 -8.94 6.97 3.71
CA LEU A 130 -8.15 7.56 4.80
C LEU A 130 -7.97 9.05 4.55
N LYS A 131 -8.17 9.89 5.58
CA LYS A 131 -7.95 11.33 5.48
C LYS A 131 -6.52 11.66 5.03
N SER A 132 -5.53 11.02 5.64
CA SER A 132 -4.11 11.18 5.27
C SER A 132 -3.83 10.83 3.81
N ARG A 133 -4.55 9.86 3.23
CA ARG A 133 -4.45 9.54 1.80
C ARG A 133 -5.08 10.64 0.95
N ALA A 134 -6.26 11.12 1.34
CA ALA A 134 -6.98 12.18 0.64
C ALA A 134 -6.30 13.56 0.69
N GLU A 135 -5.45 13.81 1.68
CA GLU A 135 -4.64 15.02 1.82
C GLU A 135 -3.36 14.97 0.98
N ARG A 136 -2.70 13.80 0.90
CA ARG A 136 -1.48 13.62 0.11
C ARG A 136 -1.76 13.58 -1.39
N GLU A 137 -2.85 12.92 -1.80
CA GLU A 137 -3.18 12.72 -3.20
C GLU A 137 -4.70 12.70 -3.40
N PRO A 138 -5.24 13.36 -4.44
CA PRO A 138 -6.66 13.29 -4.74
C PRO A 138 -7.04 11.85 -5.12
N VAL A 139 -7.84 11.20 -4.26
CA VAL A 139 -8.41 9.88 -4.60
C VAL A 139 -9.55 10.07 -5.60
N ARG A 140 -9.23 9.90 -6.88
CA ARG A 140 -10.15 10.11 -8.01
C ARG A 140 -11.10 8.94 -8.24
N PHE A 141 -10.74 7.71 -7.85
CA PHE A 141 -11.51 6.50 -8.18
C PHE A 141 -11.78 5.61 -6.97
N CYS A 142 -12.96 4.98 -6.92
CA CYS A 142 -13.38 4.12 -5.81
C CYS A 142 -12.73 2.74 -5.81
N SER A 143 -12.17 2.31 -6.94
CA SER A 143 -11.56 0.99 -7.10
C SER A 143 -10.55 0.97 -8.24
N GLN A 144 -9.65 -0.01 -8.23
CA GLN A 144 -8.74 -0.27 -9.32
C GLN A 144 -9.48 -0.45 -10.65
N SER A 145 -10.66 -1.08 -10.62
CA SER A 145 -11.48 -1.28 -11.82
C SER A 145 -11.96 0.03 -12.46
N CYS A 146 -12.27 1.05 -11.66
CA CYS A 146 -12.68 2.37 -12.17
C CYS A 146 -11.49 3.16 -12.71
N LEU A 147 -10.33 3.05 -12.06
CA LEU A 147 -9.08 3.59 -12.57
C LEU A 147 -8.72 2.94 -13.93
N SER A 148 -8.79 1.61 -14.04
CA SER A 148 -8.50 0.89 -15.28
C SER A 148 -9.45 1.27 -16.41
N ARG A 149 -10.74 1.48 -16.13
CA ARG A 149 -11.71 1.93 -17.14
C ARG A 149 -11.46 3.37 -17.58
N TRP A 150 -11.21 4.27 -16.64
CA TRP A 150 -10.85 5.65 -16.94
C TRP A 150 -9.53 5.75 -17.74
N LEU A 151 -8.54 4.91 -17.44
CA LEU A 151 -7.32 4.79 -18.24
C LEU A 151 -7.64 4.18 -19.62
N SER A 152 -8.44 3.12 -19.73
CA SER A 152 -8.78 2.58 -21.04
C SER A 152 -9.49 3.61 -21.93
N ASP A 153 -10.34 4.47 -21.33
CA ASP A 153 -11.07 5.55 -22.00
C ASP A 153 -10.13 6.69 -22.45
N GLN A 154 -9.17 7.08 -21.60
CA GLN A 154 -8.17 8.10 -21.98
C GLN A 154 -7.21 7.64 -23.07
N TRP A 155 -7.02 6.33 -23.23
CA TRP A 155 -6.09 5.73 -24.18
C TRP A 155 -6.82 5.17 -25.44
N GLU A 156 -8.04 5.66 -25.71
CA GLU A 156 -8.81 5.39 -26.94
C GLU A 156 -8.27 6.15 -28.17
N ASP A 157 -7.01 5.90 -28.51
CA ASP A 157 -6.58 5.80 -29.91
C ASP A 157 -6.16 4.35 -30.25
N SER A 158 -6.70 3.37 -29.51
CA SER A 158 -6.58 1.95 -29.89
C SER A 158 -7.80 1.13 -29.48
N ASP A 159 -8.34 0.41 -30.46
CA ASP A 159 -9.50 -0.48 -30.38
C ASP A 159 -9.42 -1.49 -29.21
N ASN A 160 -10.33 -1.36 -28.24
CA ASN A 160 -10.52 -2.38 -27.21
C ASN A 160 -11.91 -3.03 -27.34
N ALA A 161 -11.92 -4.35 -27.58
CA ALA A 161 -13.11 -5.17 -27.80
C ALA A 161 -14.07 -5.26 -26.59
N TYR A 162 -13.69 -4.69 -25.44
CA TYR A 162 -14.49 -4.71 -24.21
C TYR A 162 -15.66 -3.72 -24.21
N ASN A 163 -15.65 -2.73 -25.13
CA ASN A 163 -16.68 -1.68 -25.20
C ASN A 163 -17.92 -2.08 -26.02
N GLY A 164 -17.90 -3.25 -26.68
CA GLY A 164 -19.03 -3.87 -27.38
C GLY A 164 -20.00 -2.88 -28.05
N ARG A 165 -21.31 -3.07 -27.82
CA ARG A 165 -22.38 -2.18 -28.32
C ARG A 165 -22.57 -0.91 -27.49
N TRP A 166 -21.82 -0.72 -26.40
CA TRP A 166 -22.08 0.38 -25.46
C TRP A 166 -21.94 1.75 -26.12
N ARG A 167 -20.92 1.94 -26.96
CA ARG A 167 -20.73 3.21 -27.68
C ARG A 167 -21.92 3.55 -28.58
N GLU A 168 -22.45 2.54 -29.27
CA GLU A 168 -23.62 2.68 -30.13
C GLU A 168 -24.87 3.02 -29.30
N ILE A 169 -25.11 2.27 -28.23
CA ILE A 169 -26.28 2.48 -27.35
C ILE A 169 -26.21 3.82 -26.63
N ARG A 170 -25.02 4.24 -26.17
CA ARG A 170 -24.81 5.55 -25.54
C ARG A 170 -25.14 6.67 -26.51
N ARG A 171 -24.65 6.59 -27.75
CA ARG A 171 -24.96 7.58 -28.79
C ARG A 171 -26.46 7.62 -29.09
N GLN A 172 -27.08 6.46 -29.28
CA GLN A 172 -28.52 6.36 -29.54
C GLN A 172 -29.36 6.87 -28.36
N ALA A 173 -28.93 6.66 -27.11
CA ALA A 173 -29.62 7.19 -25.93
C ALA A 173 -29.53 8.72 -25.86
N LEU A 174 -28.36 9.30 -26.13
CA LEU A 174 -28.18 10.76 -26.19
C LEU A 174 -29.01 11.39 -27.31
N GLU A 175 -29.04 10.76 -28.50
CA GLU A 175 -29.88 11.19 -29.63
C GLU A 175 -31.38 11.07 -29.29
N ARG A 176 -31.81 9.97 -28.67
CA ARG A 176 -33.20 9.74 -28.23
C ARG A 176 -33.66 10.79 -27.22
N ASP A 177 -32.80 11.10 -26.25
CA ASP A 177 -33.09 11.97 -25.12
C ASP A 177 -32.83 13.46 -25.44
N GLU A 178 -32.55 13.77 -26.71
CA GLU A 178 -32.25 15.12 -27.21
C GLU A 178 -31.13 15.82 -26.41
N HIS A 179 -30.16 15.05 -25.90
CA HIS A 179 -29.10 15.53 -25.03
C HIS A 179 -29.61 16.26 -23.76
N THR A 180 -30.79 15.86 -23.27
CA THR A 180 -31.42 16.42 -22.07
C THR A 180 -31.56 15.39 -20.95
N CYS A 181 -31.56 15.86 -19.70
CA CYS A 181 -31.86 15.02 -18.55
C CYS A 181 -33.33 14.58 -18.58
N GLN A 182 -33.60 13.28 -18.67
CA GLN A 182 -34.97 12.75 -18.72
C GLN A 182 -35.72 12.82 -17.38
N HIS A 183 -35.03 13.15 -16.29
CA HIS A 183 -35.67 13.34 -14.98
C HIS A 183 -36.04 14.80 -14.68
N CYS A 184 -35.16 15.76 -14.99
CA CYS A 184 -35.39 17.18 -14.66
C CYS A 184 -35.45 18.12 -15.87
N GLY A 185 -35.25 17.62 -17.09
CA GLY A 185 -35.36 18.38 -18.33
C GLY A 185 -34.17 19.29 -18.66
N LEU A 186 -33.14 19.36 -17.80
CA LEU A 186 -31.98 20.23 -18.06
C LEU A 186 -31.29 19.87 -19.37
N THR A 187 -30.99 20.87 -20.18
CA THR A 187 -30.28 20.69 -21.45
C THR A 187 -28.77 20.54 -21.24
N ARG A 188 -28.07 20.06 -22.26
CA ARG A 188 -26.60 19.99 -22.30
C ARG A 188 -25.95 21.33 -21.94
N GLU A 189 -26.49 22.46 -22.42
CA GLU A 189 -25.97 23.80 -22.15
C GLU A 189 -26.12 24.17 -20.67
N GLU A 190 -27.25 23.82 -20.05
CA GLU A 190 -27.52 24.09 -18.64
C GLU A 190 -26.71 23.17 -17.70
N ILE A 191 -26.42 21.94 -18.15
CA ILE A 191 -25.55 20.99 -17.45
C ILE A 191 -24.08 21.41 -17.58
N GLY A 192 -23.71 22.09 -18.67
CA GLY A 192 -22.34 22.47 -19.02
C GLY A 192 -21.51 21.33 -19.60
N HIS A 193 -22.11 20.15 -19.79
CA HIS A 193 -21.52 18.98 -20.42
C HIS A 193 -22.62 18.02 -20.89
N GLU A 194 -22.21 16.96 -21.60
CA GLU A 194 -23.11 15.87 -22.04
C GLU A 194 -23.77 15.20 -20.83
N PRO A 195 -25.11 14.98 -20.80
CA PRO A 195 -25.73 14.22 -19.73
C PRO A 195 -25.16 12.80 -19.63
N ASP A 196 -25.14 12.27 -18.41
CA ASP A 196 -24.62 10.94 -18.12
C ASP A 196 -25.67 9.89 -18.52
N VAL A 197 -25.25 8.80 -19.17
CA VAL A 197 -26.16 7.70 -19.55
C VAL A 197 -26.13 6.65 -18.44
N HIS A 198 -27.24 6.56 -17.70
CA HIS A 198 -27.44 5.67 -16.56
C HIS A 198 -28.07 4.35 -16.98
N HIS A 199 -27.63 3.23 -16.42
CA HIS A 199 -28.30 1.93 -16.56
C HIS A 199 -29.43 1.80 -15.53
N ILE A 200 -30.67 1.61 -15.99
CA ILE A 200 -31.84 1.43 -15.12
C ILE A 200 -31.68 0.14 -14.30
N THR A 201 -31.37 -0.97 -14.96
CA THR A 201 -30.93 -2.21 -14.31
C THR A 201 -29.40 -2.27 -14.36
N PRO A 202 -28.71 -2.34 -13.21
CA PRO A 202 -27.25 -2.33 -13.16
C PRO A 202 -26.61 -3.49 -13.92
N VAL A 203 -25.51 -3.22 -14.64
CA VAL A 203 -24.76 -4.24 -15.43
C VAL A 203 -24.39 -5.49 -14.61
N ARG A 204 -24.14 -5.34 -13.31
CA ARG A 204 -23.79 -6.45 -12.39
C ARG A 204 -24.90 -7.49 -12.21
N GLU A 205 -26.13 -7.17 -12.59
CA GLU A 205 -27.28 -8.07 -12.49
C GLU A 205 -27.43 -8.98 -13.71
N PHE A 206 -26.61 -8.76 -14.75
CA PHE A 206 -26.60 -9.55 -15.98
C PHE A 206 -25.43 -10.54 -15.99
N ASN A 207 -25.69 -11.77 -16.44
CA ASN A 207 -24.66 -12.80 -16.62
C ASN A 207 -23.69 -12.48 -17.78
N ASP A 208 -24.18 -11.75 -18.80
CA ASP A 208 -23.38 -11.21 -19.88
C ASP A 208 -23.54 -9.67 -19.89
N PRO A 209 -22.46 -8.90 -19.68
CA PRO A 209 -22.49 -7.43 -19.72
C PRO A 209 -23.09 -6.84 -21.01
N GLN A 210 -22.98 -7.54 -22.15
CA GLN A 210 -23.54 -7.06 -23.42
C GLN A 210 -25.08 -7.02 -23.45
N LEU A 211 -25.74 -7.73 -22.53
CA LEU A 211 -27.19 -7.72 -22.37
C LEU A 211 -27.69 -6.49 -21.60
N ALA A 212 -26.83 -5.85 -20.81
CA ALA A 212 -27.16 -4.61 -20.12
C ALA A 212 -27.15 -3.38 -21.05
N HIS A 213 -26.48 -3.50 -22.21
CA HIS A 213 -26.34 -2.44 -23.21
C HIS A 213 -27.49 -2.48 -24.21
N THR A 214 -28.67 -2.08 -23.75
CA THR A 214 -29.87 -1.94 -24.58
C THR A 214 -30.50 -0.57 -24.33
N LEU A 215 -31.19 -0.01 -25.33
CA LEU A 215 -31.75 1.33 -25.23
C LEU A 215 -32.82 1.44 -24.13
N ASP A 216 -33.59 0.38 -23.94
CA ASP A 216 -34.63 0.26 -22.91
C ASP A 216 -34.06 0.19 -21.50
N ASN A 217 -32.80 -0.21 -21.33
CA ASN A 217 -32.14 -0.31 -20.03
C ASN A 217 -31.30 0.94 -19.70
N VAL A 218 -31.38 2.02 -20.50
CA VAL A 218 -30.56 3.22 -20.31
C VAL A 218 -31.33 4.53 -20.41
N VAL A 219 -30.89 5.54 -19.64
CA VAL A 219 -31.53 6.87 -19.59
C VAL A 219 -30.52 7.99 -19.39
N CYS A 220 -30.67 9.12 -20.08
CA CYS A 220 -29.80 10.29 -19.92
C CYS A 220 -30.21 11.12 -18.71
N LEU A 221 -29.26 11.39 -17.80
CA LEU A 221 -29.49 12.13 -16.56
C LEU A 221 -28.38 13.17 -16.33
N CYS A 222 -28.74 14.32 -15.77
CA CYS A 222 -27.75 15.25 -15.24
C CYS A 222 -27.11 14.69 -13.97
N ARG A 223 -25.94 15.21 -13.57
CA ARG A 223 -25.17 14.68 -12.44
C ARG A 223 -25.94 14.60 -11.11
N SER A 224 -26.89 15.52 -10.88
CA SER A 224 -27.74 15.50 -9.66
C SER A 224 -28.81 14.41 -9.73
N CYS A 225 -29.48 14.24 -10.87
CA CYS A 225 -30.50 13.20 -11.06
C CYS A 225 -29.86 11.81 -11.16
N HIS A 226 -28.69 11.69 -11.77
CA HIS A 226 -27.92 10.46 -11.80
C HIS A 226 -27.53 10.03 -10.38
N ARG A 227 -27.14 10.95 -9.50
CA ARG A 227 -26.87 10.65 -8.09
C ARG A 227 -28.12 10.17 -7.34
N TYR A 228 -29.29 10.72 -7.68
CA TYR A 228 -30.56 10.33 -7.06
C TYR A 228 -30.97 8.91 -7.47
N ALA A 229 -30.84 8.57 -8.77
CA ALA A 229 -31.13 7.24 -9.31
C ALA A 229 -30.28 6.11 -8.73
N GLU A 230 -29.08 6.43 -8.23
CA GLU A 230 -28.18 5.46 -7.58
C GLU A 230 -28.58 5.11 -6.14
N ILE A 231 -29.47 5.91 -5.50
CA ILE A 231 -29.83 5.77 -4.08
C ILE A 231 -31.23 5.18 -3.90
N ASP A 232 -32.21 5.67 -4.65
CA ASP A 232 -33.56 5.11 -4.71
C ASP A 232 -33.86 4.72 -6.15
N MET A 233 -34.47 3.55 -6.36
CA MET A 233 -34.99 3.14 -7.66
C MET A 233 -35.96 4.22 -8.13
N ILE A 234 -35.62 4.93 -9.20
CA ILE A 234 -36.61 5.76 -9.89
C ILE A 234 -37.51 4.80 -10.67
N ASP A 235 -38.50 4.23 -9.98
CA ASP A 235 -39.48 3.28 -10.54
C ASP A 235 -40.32 3.87 -11.69
N ALA A 236 -40.15 5.16 -12.02
CA ALA A 236 -40.99 5.91 -12.96
C ALA A 236 -40.29 6.36 -14.26
N LEU A 237 -39.11 5.84 -14.60
CA LEU A 237 -38.42 6.17 -15.86
C LEU A 237 -38.31 4.94 -16.77
N SER A 238 -39.45 4.43 -17.21
CA SER A 238 -39.47 3.61 -18.43
C SER A 238 -39.34 4.53 -19.64
N PRO A 239 -38.45 4.26 -20.62
CA PRO A 239 -38.42 5.03 -21.85
C PRO A 239 -39.79 4.90 -22.54
N SER A 240 -40.47 6.02 -22.71
CA SER A 240 -41.78 6.03 -23.38
C SER A 240 -41.58 5.50 -24.80
N THR A 241 -42.14 4.32 -25.06
CA THR A 241 -42.26 3.82 -26.43
C THR A 241 -43.17 4.79 -27.16
N SER A 242 -42.61 5.45 -28.17
CA SER A 242 -43.24 6.38 -29.11
C SER A 242 -44.78 6.34 -29.11
N GLN A 243 -45.43 7.36 -28.53
CA GLN A 243 -46.83 7.63 -28.86
C GLN A 243 -46.88 8.31 -30.22
N GLU A 244 -47.52 7.62 -31.16
CA GLU A 244 -47.89 8.09 -32.49
C GLU A 244 -48.57 9.47 -32.39
N LYS A 245 -47.96 10.47 -33.03
CA LYS A 245 -48.68 11.68 -33.43
C LYS A 245 -49.54 11.32 -34.65
N GLN A 246 -50.85 11.19 -34.44
CA GLN A 246 -51.85 11.51 -35.46
C GLN A 246 -52.19 13.00 -35.39
#